data_AF-A0A940YJA0-F1
#
_entry.id   AF-A0A940YJA0-F1
#
_cell.length_a   1.000
_cell.length_b   1.000
_cell.length_c   1.000
_cell.angle_alpha   90.00
_cell.angle_beta   90.00
_cell.angle_gamma   90.00
#
_symmetry.space_group_name_H-M   'P 1'
#
loop_
_entity.id
_entity.type
_entity.pdbx_description
1 polymer ?
#
loop_
_entity_poly.entity_id
_entity_poly.type
_entity_poly.pdbx_seq_one_letter_code
_entity_poly.pdbx_strand_id
1 'polypeptide(L)'
;MLIRQDPKPAWPTGLDLRRRIAIHARPDHRADFRVGLTADVDGRVELYHRLAPGFTELVVLGQTTSETQMRETERDLRQWYRDDFDSPHFGVVGADGPPPYYLYVALR
;
A
#
# COMPACT_ATOMS: atom_id res chain seq x y z
N MET A 1 2.54 1.03 -15.74
CA MET A 1 2.45 1.51 -14.37
C MET A 1 3.81 2.06 -13.99
N LEU A 2 3.85 3.26 -13.42
CA LEU A 2 5.07 3.90 -12.94
C LEU A 2 5.29 3.55 -11.47
N ILE A 3 6.54 3.33 -11.08
CA ILE A 3 6.91 3.18 -9.67
C ILE A 3 7.46 4.52 -9.18
N ARG A 4 6.83 5.09 -8.15
CA ARG A 4 7.33 6.29 -7.47
C ARG A 4 7.79 5.93 -6.07
N GLN A 5 8.96 6.43 -5.69
CA GLN A 5 9.51 6.28 -4.35
C GLN A 5 9.20 7.55 -3.55
N ASP A 6 8.42 7.41 -2.48
CA ASP A 6 8.26 8.40 -1.41
C ASP A 6 8.61 7.80 -0.04
N PRO A 7 9.78 7.14 0.12
CA PRO A 7 10.16 6.57 1.40
C PRO A 7 10.57 7.68 2.37
N LYS A 8 9.93 7.72 3.54
CA LYS A 8 10.52 8.42 4.70
C LYS A 8 11.59 7.52 5.33
N PRO A 9 12.56 8.10 6.07
CA PRO A 9 13.62 7.34 6.74
C PRO A 9 13.09 6.39 7.83
N ALA A 10 11.86 6.58 8.30
CA ALA A 10 11.21 5.72 9.29
C ALA A 10 9.98 5.03 8.68
N TRP A 11 9.77 3.78 9.08
CA TRP A 11 8.58 3.00 8.73
C TRP A 11 7.32 3.69 9.26
N PRO A 12 6.36 4.05 8.40
CA PRO A 12 5.17 4.80 8.81
C PRO A 12 4.20 3.91 9.59
N THR A 13 3.66 4.42 10.70
CA THR A 13 2.70 3.69 11.56
C THR A 13 1.51 4.58 11.95
N GLY A 14 0.41 3.95 12.36
CA GLY A 14 -0.76 4.62 12.95
C GLY A 14 -1.23 5.87 12.17
N LEU A 15 -1.24 7.02 12.83
CA LEU A 15 -1.71 8.28 12.25
C LEU A 15 -0.80 8.84 11.13
N ASP A 16 0.52 8.65 11.22
CA ASP A 16 1.45 9.09 10.15
C ASP A 16 1.17 8.31 8.87
N LEU A 17 1.01 6.98 8.98
CA LEU A 17 0.61 6.11 7.88
C LEU A 17 -0.67 6.60 7.19
N ARG A 18 -1.73 6.83 7.96
CA ARG A 18 -3.04 7.28 7.42
C ARG A 18 -2.93 8.62 6.70
N ARG A 19 -2.19 9.57 7.27
CA ARG A 19 -1.94 10.88 6.63
C ARG A 19 -1.20 10.73 5.31
N ARG A 20 -0.22 9.84 5.23
CA ARG A 20 0.55 9.60 4.00
C ARG A 20 -0.31 8.95 2.93
N ILE A 21 -1.13 7.97 3.30
CA ILE A 21 -2.12 7.39 2.39
C ILE A 21 -3.07 8.49 1.88
N ALA A 22 -3.59 9.34 2.77
CA ALA A 22 -4.50 10.44 2.41
C ALA A 22 -3.86 11.54 1.53
N ILE A 23 -2.54 11.74 1.58
CA ILE A 23 -1.85 12.67 0.66
C ILE A 23 -1.91 12.16 -0.79
N HIS A 24 -1.80 10.83 -0.97
CA HIS A 24 -1.78 10.21 -2.30
C HIS A 24 -3.19 9.82 -2.77
N ALA A 25 -4.07 9.45 -1.85
CA ALA A 25 -5.49 9.24 -2.09
C ALA A 25 -6.21 10.61 -2.07
N ARG A 26 -6.35 11.25 -3.25
CA ARG A 26 -6.99 12.56 -3.37
C ARG A 26 -8.38 12.60 -2.69
N PRO A 27 -8.78 13.74 -2.09
CA PRO A 27 -10.08 13.92 -1.44
C PRO A 27 -11.28 13.91 -2.41
N ASP A 28 -11.07 13.88 -3.73
CA ASP A 28 -12.14 13.54 -4.67
C ASP A 28 -12.38 12.04 -4.58
N HIS A 29 -13.30 11.65 -3.69
CA HIS A 29 -13.75 10.32 -3.24
C HIS A 29 -14.10 9.25 -4.32
N ARG A 30 -13.45 9.24 -5.48
CA ARG A 30 -13.68 8.29 -6.58
C ARG A 30 -12.41 7.81 -7.29
N ALA A 31 -11.22 8.30 -6.95
CA ALA A 31 -9.99 7.69 -7.45
C ALA A 31 -9.82 6.34 -6.73
N ASP A 32 -10.09 5.23 -7.43
CA ASP A 32 -9.86 3.88 -6.92
C ASP A 32 -8.37 3.72 -6.56
N PHE A 33 -8.00 3.88 -5.29
CA PHE A 33 -6.66 3.60 -4.80
C PHE A 33 -6.64 2.28 -4.04
N ARG A 34 -5.48 1.64 -3.98
CA ARG A 34 -5.25 0.46 -3.16
C ARG A 34 -4.02 0.65 -2.31
N VAL A 35 -4.08 0.20 -1.06
CA VAL A 35 -2.92 0.18 -0.17
C VAL A 35 -2.59 -1.27 0.11
N GLY A 36 -1.31 -1.60 0.07
CA GLY A 36 -0.86 -2.96 0.30
C GLY A 36 0.58 -3.05 0.76
N LEU A 37 0.97 -4.28 1.06
CA LEU A 37 2.33 -4.64 1.42
C LEU A 37 2.86 -5.63 0.36
N THR A 38 4.17 -5.62 0.11
CA THR A 38 4.80 -6.59 -0.77
C THR A 38 6.28 -6.74 -0.46
N ALA A 39 6.83 -7.94 -0.67
CA ALA A 39 8.28 -8.15 -0.69
C ALA A 39 8.88 -7.96 -2.10
N ASP A 40 8.03 -7.88 -3.12
CA ASP A 40 8.39 -7.83 -4.54
C ASP A 40 7.55 -6.75 -5.25
N VAL A 41 8.13 -5.54 -5.33
CA VAL A 41 7.46 -4.39 -5.95
C VAL A 41 7.25 -4.62 -7.44
N ASP A 42 8.21 -5.22 -8.14
CA ASP A 42 8.14 -5.45 -9.58
C ASP A 42 7.09 -6.53 -9.90
N GLY A 43 7.09 -7.64 -9.16
CA GLY A 43 6.04 -8.66 -9.28
C GLY A 43 4.65 -8.11 -8.94
N ARG A 44 4.55 -7.19 -7.97
CA ARG A 44 3.30 -6.49 -7.69
C ARG A 44 2.87 -5.62 -8.88
N VAL A 45 3.81 -4.95 -9.54
CA VAL A 45 3.55 -4.13 -10.71
C VAL A 45 3.01 -4.95 -11.87
N GLU A 46 3.65 -6.09 -12.16
CA GLU A 46 3.19 -7.04 -13.17
C GLU A 46 1.79 -7.60 -12.87
N LEU A 47 1.49 -7.87 -11.59
CA LEU A 47 0.18 -8.34 -11.17
C LEU A 47 -0.90 -7.29 -11.44
N TYR A 48 -0.65 -6.02 -11.12
CA TYR A 48 -1.59 -4.94 -11.41
C TYR A 48 -1.78 -4.75 -12.92
N HIS A 49 -0.70 -4.81 -13.70
CA HIS A 49 -0.77 -4.77 -15.15
C HIS A 49 -1.69 -5.85 -15.74
N ARG A 50 -1.67 -7.06 -15.18
CA ARG A 50 -2.46 -8.20 -15.67
C ARG A 50 -3.89 -8.23 -15.14
N LEU A 51 -4.07 -7.98 -13.85
CA LEU A 51 -5.34 -8.25 -13.14
C LEU A 51 -6.15 -6.99 -12.82
N ALA A 52 -5.54 -5.81 -12.91
CA ALA A 52 -6.21 -4.54 -12.67
C ALA A 52 -5.57 -3.41 -13.49
N PRO A 53 -5.69 -3.43 -14.83
CA PRO A 53 -4.97 -2.55 -15.75
C PRO A 53 -5.32 -1.06 -15.61
N GLY A 54 -6.33 -0.73 -14.81
CA GLY A 54 -6.68 0.65 -14.49
C GLY A 54 -5.68 1.34 -13.56
N PHE A 55 -4.81 0.61 -12.84
CA PHE A 55 -3.78 1.21 -11.99
C PHE A 55 -2.58 1.66 -12.84
N THR A 56 -2.26 2.95 -12.76
CA THR A 56 -1.21 3.57 -13.57
C THR A 56 0.02 3.93 -12.76
N GLU A 57 -0.07 3.98 -11.43
CA GLU A 57 1.05 4.30 -10.54
C GLU A 57 1.08 3.41 -9.29
N LEU A 58 2.29 3.07 -8.83
CA LEU A 58 2.55 2.46 -7.53
C LEU A 58 3.54 3.32 -6.75
N VAL A 59 3.07 3.90 -5.65
CA VAL A 59 3.84 4.79 -4.78
C VAL A 59 4.30 4.00 -3.56
N VAL A 60 5.61 3.77 -3.44
CA VAL A 60 6.20 3.14 -2.26
C VAL A 60 6.32 4.20 -1.16
N LEU A 61 5.63 3.98 -0.03
CA LEU A 61 5.60 4.89 1.11
C LEU A 61 6.69 4.56 2.13
N GLY A 62 7.15 3.33 2.20
CA GLY A 62 8.13 2.91 3.19
C GLY A 62 8.66 1.52 2.93
N GLN A 63 9.81 1.24 3.55
CA GLN A 63 10.51 -0.03 3.48
C GLN A 63 10.89 -0.47 4.90
N THR A 64 10.73 -1.76 5.21
CA THR A 64 11.21 -2.36 6.45
C THR A 64 11.77 -3.75 6.19
N THR A 65 12.76 -4.17 6.97
CA THR A 65 13.22 -5.56 6.99
C THR A 65 12.61 -6.35 8.16
N SER A 66 11.82 -5.70 9.02
CA SER A 66 11.17 -6.32 10.17
C SER A 66 9.82 -6.92 9.78
N GLU A 67 9.70 -8.24 9.86
CA GLU A 67 8.42 -8.91 9.66
C GLU A 67 7.38 -8.47 10.72
N THR A 68 7.81 -8.27 11.97
CA THR A 68 6.93 -7.77 13.04
C THR A 68 6.29 -6.44 12.67
N GLN A 69 7.08 -5.45 12.24
CA GLN A 69 6.54 -4.15 11.82
C GLN A 69 5.60 -4.26 10.61
N MET A 70 5.96 -5.12 9.65
CA MET A 70 5.11 -5.39 8.48
C MET A 70 3.76 -5.97 8.90
N ARG A 71 3.75 -6.98 9.78
CA ARG A 71 2.52 -7.64 10.27
C ARG A 71 1.65 -6.73 11.15
N GLU A 72 2.27 -5.91 11.98
CA GLU A 72 1.55 -4.89 12.76
C GLU A 72 0.86 -3.89 11.82
N THR A 73 1.59 -3.41 10.81
CA THR A 73 1.04 -2.49 9.80
C THR A 73 -0.07 -3.15 8.98
N GLU A 74 0.10 -4.43 8.63
CA GLU A 74 -0.93 -5.22 7.95
C GLU A 74 -2.23 -5.25 8.77
N ARG A 75 -2.11 -5.51 10.07
CA ARG A 75 -3.25 -5.57 10.99
C ARG A 75 -3.91 -4.20 11.15
N ASP A 76 -3.11 -3.15 11.34
CA ASP A 76 -3.60 -1.77 11.49
C ASP A 76 -4.35 -1.31 10.24
N LEU A 77 -3.82 -1.59 9.05
CA LEU A 77 -4.48 -1.30 7.78
C LEU A 77 -5.80 -2.07 7.68
N ARG A 78 -5.79 -3.39 7.93
CA ARG A 78 -7.02 -4.21 7.89
C ARG A 78 -8.11 -3.70 8.84
N GLN A 79 -7.73 -3.27 10.04
CA GLN A 79 -8.66 -2.70 11.00
C GLN A 79 -9.19 -1.34 10.52
N TRP A 80 -8.28 -0.43 10.14
CA TRP A 80 -8.65 0.89 9.64
C TRP A 80 -9.60 0.81 8.45
N TYR A 81 -9.40 -0.15 7.53
CA TYR A 81 -10.31 -0.37 6.41
C TYR A 81 -11.68 -0.87 6.83
N ARG A 82 -11.75 -1.82 7.77
CA ARG A 82 -13.03 -2.32 8.28
C ARG A 82 -13.87 -1.19 8.87
N ASP A 83 -13.22 -0.24 9.54
CA ASP A 83 -13.90 0.81 10.29
C ASP A 83 -14.31 1.99 9.38
N ASP A 84 -13.50 2.34 8.37
CA ASP A 84 -13.67 3.58 7.60
C ASP A 84 -14.10 3.41 6.12
N PHE A 85 -14.09 2.19 5.54
CA PHE A 85 -14.37 1.98 4.11
C PHE A 85 -15.38 0.86 3.84
N ASP A 86 -16.52 1.21 3.21
CA ASP A 86 -17.59 0.28 2.81
C ASP A 86 -17.32 -0.50 1.50
N SER A 87 -16.07 -0.48 0.99
CA SER A 87 -15.77 -0.88 -0.40
C SER A 87 -15.05 -2.23 -0.54
N PRO A 88 -15.52 -3.14 -1.41
CA PRO A 88 -14.91 -4.45 -1.68
C PRO A 88 -13.65 -4.38 -2.57
N HIS A 89 -13.21 -3.19 -2.97
CA HIS A 89 -12.06 -3.03 -3.87
C HIS A 89 -10.70 -3.07 -3.17
N PHE A 90 -10.69 -3.42 -1.89
CA PHE A 90 -9.53 -3.41 -1.01
C PHE A 90 -8.92 -4.80 -0.80
N GLY A 91 -7.61 -4.88 -0.98
CA GLY A 91 -6.83 -6.06 -0.68
C GLY A 91 -5.54 -5.65 -0.01
N VAL A 92 -5.50 -5.69 1.32
CA VAL A 92 -4.22 -5.79 2.02
C VAL A 92 -3.68 -7.18 1.68
N VAL A 93 -2.85 -7.24 0.65
CA VAL A 93 -2.09 -8.45 0.35
C VAL A 93 -0.87 -8.41 1.27
N GLY A 94 -0.70 -9.45 2.07
CA GLY A 94 0.51 -9.62 2.87
C GLY A 94 1.74 -9.62 1.97
N ALA A 95 2.89 -9.28 2.54
CA ALA A 95 4.14 -9.44 1.85
C ALA A 95 4.62 -10.89 1.97
N ASP A 96 4.24 -11.73 1.01
CA ASP A 96 4.80 -13.07 0.89
C ASP A 96 6.22 -12.97 0.31
N GLY A 97 7.21 -13.53 1.02
CA GLY A 97 8.61 -13.53 0.61
C GLY A 97 9.56 -12.99 1.69
N PRO A 98 10.89 -13.10 1.45
CA PRO A 98 11.90 -12.53 2.35
C PRO A 98 11.87 -10.98 2.28
N PRO A 99 12.33 -10.29 3.34
CA PRO A 99 12.51 -8.84 3.28
C PRO A 99 13.48 -8.42 2.16
N PRO A 100 13.45 -7.15 1.73
CA PRO A 100 12.70 -6.04 2.31
C PRO A 100 11.20 -6.03 1.97
N TYR A 101 10.40 -5.59 2.93
CA TYR A 101 8.96 -5.36 2.79
C TYR A 101 8.69 -3.90 2.46
N TYR A 102 7.79 -3.69 1.51
CA TYR A 102 7.40 -2.37 1.02
C TYR A 102 5.94 -2.13 1.30
N LEU A 103 5.64 -0.98 1.88
CA LEU A 103 4.30 -0.42 1.94
C LEU A 103 4.09 0.45 0.70
N TYR A 104 2.96 0.28 0.02
CA TYR A 104 2.66 1.06 -1.18
C TYR A 104 1.20 1.51 -1.26
N VAL A 105 0.98 2.52 -2.09
CA VAL A 105 -0.33 2.93 -2.61
C VAL A 105 -0.32 2.77 -4.13
N ALA A 106 -1.21 1.94 -4.68
CA ALA A 106 -1.48 1.89 -6.10
C ALA A 106 -2.59 2.89 -6.45
N LEU A 107 -2.37 3.71 -7.47
CA LEU A 107 -3.28 4.75 -7.95
C LEU A 107 -3.71 4.43 -9.39
N ARG A 108 -4.98 4.68 -9.70
CA ARG A 108 -5.49 4.68 -11.07
C ARG A 108 -5.14 5.97 -11.79
#